data_AF-A0A6I5VD81-F1
#
_entry.id   AF-A0A6I5VD81-F1
#
_cell.length_a   1.000
_cell.length_b   1.000
_cell.length_c   1.000
_cell.angle_alpha   90.00
_cell.angle_beta   90.00
_cell.angle_gamma   90.00
#
_symmetry.space_group_name_H-M   'P 1'
#
loop_
_entity.id
_entity.type
_entity.pdbx_description
1 polymer ?
#
loop_
_entity_poly.entity_id
_entity_poly.type
_entity_poly.pdbx_seq_one_letter_code
_entity_poly.pdbx_strand_id
1 'polypeptide(L)' 'MIAERDRRGVAEDVGELPGRDFGRDGVSGLVSIDRAMRARDVSRPGQAEEEFALSIVDSLIARAEGRRPERVS' A
#
# COMPACT_ATOMS: atom_id res chain seq x y z
N MET A 1 -40.72 10.14 -30.73
CA MET A 1 -39.39 10.80 -30.74
C MET A 1 -38.79 10.68 -29.35
N ILE A 2 -37.85 9.75 -29.17
CA ILE A 2 -37.14 9.55 -27.90
C ILE A 2 -35.72 10.08 -28.14
N ALA A 3 -35.42 11.27 -27.64
CA ALA A 3 -34.10 11.86 -27.75
C ALA A 3 -33.17 11.21 -26.71
N GLU A 4 -32.39 10.29 -27.26
CA GLU A 4 -31.14 9.68 -26.82
C GLU A 4 -30.40 10.44 -25.70
N ARG A 5 -30.18 9.73 -24.58
CA ARG A 5 -29.35 10.17 -23.46
C ARG A 5 -27.90 10.32 -23.93
N ASP A 6 -27.41 11.56 -23.96
CA ASP A 6 -26.03 11.91 -24.25
C ASP A 6 -25.12 11.48 -23.10
N ARG A 7 -24.68 10.20 -23.15
CA ARG A 7 -23.59 9.67 -22.34
C ARG A 7 -22.27 10.08 -22.99
N ARG A 8 -21.83 11.31 -22.75
CA ARG A 8 -20.47 11.75 -23.07
C ARG A 8 -19.80 12.31 -21.83
N GLY A 9 -19.42 11.40 -20.95
CA GLY A 9 -18.29 11.63 -20.04
C GLY A 9 -17.06 11.72 -20.91
N VAL A 10 -16.57 12.94 -21.09
CA VAL A 10 -15.34 13.27 -21.81
C VAL A 10 -14.19 12.63 -21.04
N ALA A 11 -13.78 11.44 -21.45
CA ALA A 11 -12.47 10.90 -21.13
C ALA A 11 -11.48 11.65 -22.02
N GLU A 12 -11.07 12.82 -21.55
CA GLU A 12 -10.01 13.60 -22.17
C GLU A 12 -8.69 12.86 -21.97
N ASP A 13 -8.16 12.39 -23.09
CA ASP A 13 -6.74 12.24 -23.40
C ASP A 13 -5.87 11.59 -22.32
N VAL A 14 -6.06 10.28 -22.12
CA VAL A 14 -5.05 9.46 -21.44
C VAL A 14 -4.00 9.11 -22.48
N GLY A 15 -3.12 10.08 -22.77
CA GLY A 15 -1.88 9.83 -23.48
C GLY A 15 -1.20 8.60 -22.91
N GLU A 16 -0.73 7.73 -23.81
CA GLU A 16 0.03 6.51 -23.56
C GLU A 16 0.86 6.60 -22.26
N LEU A 17 0.35 6.03 -21.15
CA LEU A 17 1.00 6.14 -19.84
C LEU A 17 2.36 5.43 -19.90
N PRO A 18 3.48 6.17 -19.88
CA PRO A 18 4.79 5.54 -19.94
C PRO A 18 5.03 4.89 -18.58
N GLY A 19 5.21 3.56 -18.56
CA GLY A 19 5.60 2.80 -17.38
C GLY A 19 4.45 2.56 -16.40
N ARG A 20 3.86 1.36 -16.48
CA ARG A 20 3.15 0.74 -15.35
C ARG A 20 4.15 0.34 -14.26
N ASP A 21 4.98 1.28 -13.84
CA ASP A 21 6.06 1.04 -12.90
C ASP A 21 5.61 1.42 -11.49
N PHE A 22 6.19 0.73 -10.52
CA PHE A 22 6.11 1.13 -9.12
C PHE A 22 7.16 2.23 -8.90
N GLY A 23 6.72 3.40 -8.45
CA GLY A 23 7.62 4.45 -7.98
C GLY A 23 8.49 3.94 -6.83
N ARG A 24 9.68 4.53 -6.67
CA ARG A 24 10.63 4.18 -5.60
C ARG A 24 10.07 4.48 -4.18
N ASP A 25 9.03 5.29 -4.12
CA ASP A 25 8.25 5.67 -2.94
C ASP A 25 7.04 4.74 -2.67
N GLY A 26 6.85 3.69 -3.49
CA GLY A 26 5.76 2.73 -3.38
C GLY A 26 4.45 3.19 -4.04
N VAL A 27 4.44 4.33 -4.74
CA VAL A 27 3.26 4.81 -5.50
C VAL A 27 3.19 4.05 -6.82
N SER A 28 2.14 3.26 -7.04
CA SER A 28 1.94 2.58 -8.32
C SER A 28 1.41 3.56 -9.37
N GLY A 29 2.04 3.67 -10.54
CA GLY A 29 1.48 4.39 -11.69
C GLY A 29 0.22 3.75 -12.28
N LEU A 30 -0.26 2.66 -11.69
CA LEU A 30 -1.47 1.92 -12.07
C LEU A 30 -2.77 2.66 -11.68
N VAL A 31 -2.69 3.59 -10.72
CA VAL A 31 -3.83 4.33 -10.17
C VAL A 31 -3.48 5.80 -10.00
N SER A 32 -4.49 6.66 -9.87
CA SER A 32 -4.26 8.09 -9.58
C SER A 32 -3.46 8.28 -8.29
N ILE A 33 -2.70 9.39 -8.21
CA ILE A 33 -1.89 9.75 -7.04
C ILE A 33 -2.72 9.71 -5.75
N ASP A 34 -3.92 10.29 -5.74
CA ASP A 34 -4.81 10.27 -4.58
C ASP A 34 -5.18 8.85 -4.12
N ARG A 35 -5.42 7.94 -5.08
CA ARG A 35 -5.75 6.55 -4.79
C ARG A 35 -4.51 5.82 -4.26
N ALA A 36 -3.33 6.09 -4.79
CA ALA A 36 -2.08 5.52 -4.29
C ALA A 36 -1.75 6.01 -2.88
N MET A 37 -1.94 7.30 -2.58
CA MET A 37 -1.73 7.86 -1.24
C MET A 37 -2.69 7.25 -0.23
N ARG A 38 -3.99 7.14 -0.55
CA ARG A 38 -4.94 6.44 0.32
C ARG A 38 -4.59 4.98 0.53
N ALA A 39 -4.16 4.28 -0.52
CA ALA A 39 -3.74 2.89 -0.42
C ALA A 39 -2.55 2.74 0.55
N ARG A 40 -1.59 3.67 0.50
CA ARG A 40 -0.47 3.73 1.44
C ARG A 40 -0.93 3.96 2.88
N ASP A 41 -1.85 4.89 3.09
CA ASP A 41 -2.36 5.21 4.43
C ASP A 41 -3.09 4.02 5.08
N VAL A 42 -3.93 3.29 4.32
CA VAL A 42 -4.66 2.11 4.86
C VAL A 42 -3.79 0.86 4.98
N SER A 43 -2.67 0.79 4.25
CA SER A 43 -1.75 -0.34 4.31
C SER A 43 -0.68 -0.20 5.38
N ARG A 44 -0.58 0.98 6.01
CA ARG A 44 0.39 1.22 7.07
C ARG A 44 -0.05 0.46 8.33
N PRO A 45 0.83 -0.37 8.93
CA PRO A 45 0.53 -1.02 10.21
C PRO A 45 0.17 0.02 11.27
N GLY A 46 -0.77 -0.33 12.15
CA GLY A 46 -1.06 0.47 13.33
C GLY A 46 -0.02 0.26 14.42
N GLN A 47 -0.16 1.03 15.50
CA GLN A 47 0.77 0.95 16.63
C GLN A 47 0.82 -0.45 17.27
N ALA A 48 -0.31 -1.13 17.37
CA ALA A 48 -0.37 -2.47 17.95
C ALA A 48 0.38 -3.50 17.09
N GLU A 49 0.25 -3.42 15.77
CA GLU A 49 0.98 -4.26 14.83
C GLU A 49 2.49 -3.96 14.86
N GLU A 50 2.88 -2.69 15.00
CA GLU A 50 4.29 -2.30 15.16
C GLU A 50 4.90 -2.86 16.45
N GLU A 51 4.22 -2.70 17.59
CA GLU A 51 4.66 -3.23 18.89
C GLU A 51 4.79 -4.76 18.86
N PHE A 52 3.81 -5.45 18.27
CA PHE A 52 3.86 -6.89 18.08
C PHE A 52 5.04 -7.30 17.20
N ALA A 53 5.26 -6.63 16.06
CA ALA A 53 6.37 -6.92 15.16
C ALA A 53 7.73 -6.74 15.86
N LEU A 54 7.90 -5.71 16.69
CA LEU A 54 9.11 -5.51 17.49
C LEU A 54 9.35 -6.67 18.46
N SER A 55 8.32 -7.14 19.17
CA SER A 55 8.45 -8.28 20.09
C SER A 55 8.89 -9.59 19.39
N ILE A 56 8.43 -9.79 18.15
CA ILE A 56 8.82 -10.92 17.31
C ILE A 56 10.29 -10.79 16.89
N VAL A 57 10.70 -9.60 16.43
CA VAL A 57 12.09 -9.33 16.04
C VAL A 57 13.04 -9.55 17.22
N ASP A 58 12.72 -9.02 18.40
CA ASP A 58 13.52 -9.21 19.62
C ASP A 58 13.67 -10.70 19.98
N SER A 59 12.58 -11.46 19.86
CA SER A 59 12.61 -12.91 20.09
C SER A 59 13.48 -13.65 19.08
N LEU A 60 13.47 -13.24 17.81
CA LEU A 60 14.31 -13.82 16.76
C LEU A 60 15.79 -13.51 16.99
N ILE A 61 16.12 -12.27 17.38
CA ILE A 61 17.49 -11.85 17.72
C ILE A 61 17.99 -12.64 18.93
N ALA A 62 17.19 -12.75 20.00
CA ALA A 62 17.54 -13.53 21.18
C ALA A 62 17.90 -14.97 20.81
N ARG A 63 17.09 -15.61 19.96
CA ARG A 63 17.37 -16.97 19.48
C ARG A 63 18.67 -17.04 18.66
N ALA A 64 18.91 -16.08 17.77
CA ALA A 64 20.12 -16.05 16.94
C ALA A 64 21.40 -15.90 17.79
N GLU A 65 21.31 -15.20 18.93
CA GLU A 65 22.38 -15.03 19.91
C GLU A 65 22.48 -16.20 20.92
N GLY A 66 21.65 -17.24 20.80
CA GLY A 66 21.63 -18.37 21.73
C GLY A 66 20.97 -18.07 23.08
N ARG A 67 20.32 -16.90 23.23
CA ARG A 67 19.51 -16.54 24.40
C ARG A 67 18.12 -17.15 24.27
N ARG A 68 17.47 -17.40 25.42
CA ARG A 68 16.08 -17.87 25.44
C ARG A 68 15.14 -16.69 25.13
N PRO A 69 14.31 -16.76 24.09
CA PRO A 69 13.33 -15.71 23.82
C PRO A 69 12.21 -15.72 24.87
N GLU A 70 11.67 -14.55 25.16
CA GLU A 70 10.43 -14.42 25.92
C GLU A 70 9.25 -14.92 25.08
N ARG A 71 8.15 -15.33 25.74
CA ARG A 71 6.95 -15.75 25.01
C ARG A 71 6.26 -14.53 24.45
N VAL A 72 6.20 -14.43 23.13
CA VAL A 72 5.31 -13.46 22.45
C VAL A 72 3.87 -13.96 22.61
N SER A 73 3.00 -13.11 23.16
CA SER A 73 1.56 -13.37 23.40
C SER A 73 0.68 -12.51 22.50
#